data_AF-A0A0K2RM31-F1
#
_entry.id   AF-A0A0K2RM31-F1
#
_cell.length_a   1.000
_cell.length_b   1.000
_cell.length_c   1.000
_cell.angle_alpha   90.00
_cell.angle_beta   90.00
_cell.angle_gamma   90.00
#
_symmetry.space_group_name_H-M   'P 1'
#
loop_
_entity.id
_entity.type
_entity.pdbx_description
1 polymer ?
#
loop_
_entity_poly.entity_id
_entity_poly.type
_entity_poly.pdbx_seq_one_letter_code
_entity_poly.pdbx_strand_id
1 'polypeptide(L)'
;MRGASDGVGTRNARTLPLSATGSGGMEAAFVNTVSDGDVAVIAVNGLFGERMCEVARRCGATVVRVDHEWANRWMRSGSSPRTPIPR
;
A
#
# COMPACT_ATOMS: atom_id res chain seq x y z
N MET A 1 -8.85 -26.24 -10.18
CA MET A 1 -8.90 -25.05 -9.30
C MET A 1 -8.00 -23.99 -9.92
N ARG A 2 -8.49 -22.76 -10.13
CA ARG A 2 -7.64 -21.64 -10.56
C ARG A 2 -6.63 -21.33 -9.45
N GLY A 3 -5.38 -21.05 -9.82
CA GLY A 3 -4.34 -20.75 -8.83
C GLY A 3 -4.56 -19.37 -8.22
N ALA A 4 -4.04 -19.13 -7.01
CA ALA A 4 -4.16 -17.83 -6.35
C ALA A 4 -3.54 -16.67 -7.17
N SER A 5 -2.63 -16.98 -8.08
CA SER A 5 -2.00 -16.07 -9.04
C SER A 5 -2.95 -15.47 -10.08
N ASP A 6 -4.01 -16.19 -10.45
CA ASP A 6 -4.90 -15.81 -11.56
C ASP A 6 -5.73 -14.55 -11.23
N GLY A 7 -6.05 -14.33 -9.94
CA GLY A 7 -6.87 -13.21 -9.49
C GLY A 7 -6.13 -11.87 -9.40
N VAL A 8 -4.79 -11.90 -9.35
CA VAL A 8 -3.94 -10.71 -9.15
C VAL A 8 -3.03 -10.40 -10.34
N GLY A 9 -3.13 -11.18 -11.43
CA GLY A 9 -2.43 -10.89 -12.70
C GLY A 9 -0.91 -11.10 -12.66
N THR A 10 -0.40 -12.04 -11.86
CA THR A 10 1.04 -12.37 -11.79
C THR A 10 1.33 -13.83 -12.08
N ARG A 11 2.58 -14.16 -12.42
CA ARG A 11 3.10 -15.53 -12.53
C ARG A 11 3.99 -15.93 -11.35
N ASN A 12 4.06 -15.11 -10.30
CA ASN A 12 4.90 -15.37 -9.14
C ASN A 12 4.46 -16.67 -8.44
N ALA A 13 5.40 -17.61 -8.26
CA ALA A 13 5.12 -18.86 -7.56
C ALA A 13 4.72 -18.64 -6.08
N ARG A 14 5.11 -17.50 -5.50
CA ARG A 14 4.77 -17.10 -4.11
C ARG A 14 3.51 -16.25 -4.07
N THR A 15 2.40 -16.78 -4.60
CA THR A 15 1.07 -16.19 -4.45
C THR A 15 0.22 -17.13 -3.61
N LEU A 16 -0.02 -16.75 -2.36
CA LEU A 16 -0.67 -17.60 -1.37
C LEU A 16 -1.64 -16.74 -0.54
N PRO A 17 -2.80 -17.30 -0.12
CA PRO A 17 -3.68 -16.62 0.82
C PRO A 17 -3.01 -16.52 2.20
N LEU A 18 -3.23 -15.39 2.88
CA LEU A 18 -2.81 -15.21 4.27
C LEU A 18 -4.05 -15.16 5.15
N SER A 19 -4.06 -15.95 6.23
CA SER A 19 -5.13 -15.95 7.24
C SER A 19 -5.05 -14.69 8.11
N ALA A 20 -5.34 -13.53 7.52
CA ALA A 20 -5.28 -12.22 8.16
C ALA A 20 -6.24 -11.25 7.46
N THR A 21 -6.44 -10.08 8.07
CA THR A 21 -7.08 -8.95 7.38
C THR A 21 -6.17 -8.39 6.29
N GLY A 22 -6.68 -7.48 5.44
CA GLY A 22 -5.86 -6.83 4.40
C GLY A 22 -4.61 -6.12 4.95
N SER A 23 -4.67 -5.56 6.16
CA SER A 23 -3.49 -4.94 6.80
C SER A 23 -2.42 -5.96 7.20
N GLY A 24 -2.81 -7.21 7.51
CA GLY A 24 -1.86 -8.28 7.80
C GLY A 24 -1.06 -8.70 6.57
N GLY A 25 -1.62 -8.59 5.37
CA GLY A 25 -0.87 -8.81 4.12
C GLY A 25 0.22 -7.75 3.90
N MET A 26 -0.10 -6.48 4.19
CA MET A 26 0.89 -5.39 4.17
C MET A 26 1.99 -5.62 5.20
N GLU A 27 1.64 -5.94 6.45
CA GLU A 27 2.63 -6.19 7.50
C GLU A 27 3.51 -7.40 7.15
N ALA A 28 2.94 -8.48 6.65
CA ALA A 28 3.68 -9.65 6.17
C ALA A 28 4.70 -9.27 5.09
N ALA A 29 4.38 -8.36 4.18
CA ALA A 29 5.34 -7.89 3.19
C ALA A 29 6.54 -7.18 3.84
N PHE A 30 6.30 -6.28 4.79
CA PHE A 30 7.37 -5.54 5.49
C PHE A 30 8.25 -6.46 6.34
N VAL A 31 7.68 -7.28 7.21
CA VAL A 31 8.47 -8.13 8.13
C VAL A 31 9.32 -9.19 7.42
N ASN A 32 8.99 -9.53 6.17
CA ASN A 32 9.78 -10.48 5.36
C ASN A 32 10.84 -9.80 4.48
N THR A 33 10.76 -8.49 4.27
CA THR A 33 11.61 -7.79 3.28
C THR A 33 12.43 -6.64 3.86
N VAL A 34 12.05 -6.12 5.03
CA VAL A 34 12.72 -5.01 5.70
C VAL A 34 13.46 -5.55 6.93
N SER A 35 14.73 -5.19 7.05
CA SER A 35 15.60 -5.55 8.15
C SER A 35 16.02 -4.33 8.96
N ASP A 36 16.57 -4.57 10.16
CA ASP A 36 17.13 -3.52 11.00
C ASP A 36 18.26 -2.77 10.28
N GLY A 37 18.22 -1.44 10.32
CA GLY A 37 19.17 -0.57 9.63
C GLY A 37 18.85 -0.25 8.16
N ASP A 38 17.83 -0.88 7.56
CA ASP A 38 17.39 -0.53 6.21
C ASP A 38 16.81 0.89 6.14
N VAL A 39 16.78 1.47 4.93
CA VAL A 39 16.06 2.71 4.65
C VAL A 39 14.79 2.40 3.85
N ALA A 40 13.63 2.75 4.40
CA ALA A 40 12.34 2.54 3.76
C ALA A 40 11.73 3.88 3.30
N VAL A 41 11.61 4.07 1.98
CA VAL A 41 10.93 5.24 1.41
C VAL A 41 9.45 4.93 1.23
N ILE A 42 8.57 5.71 1.86
CA ILE A 42 7.13 5.45 1.87
C ILE A 42 6.38 6.70 1.39
N ALA A 43 5.65 6.55 0.29
CA ALA A 43 4.73 7.56 -0.21
C ALA A 43 3.43 7.53 0.59
N VAL A 44 3.17 8.59 1.35
CA VAL A 44 2.02 8.67 2.27
C VAL A 44 0.90 9.46 1.61
N ASN A 45 -0.16 8.75 1.22
CA ASN A 45 -1.37 9.32 0.62
C ASN A 45 -2.62 8.92 1.43
N GLY A 46 -2.56 9.14 2.75
CA GLY A 46 -3.62 8.80 3.71
C GLY A 46 -3.23 7.71 4.71
N LEU A 47 -4.23 7.20 5.44
CA LEU A 47 -4.05 6.35 6.63
C LEU A 47 -3.20 5.10 6.39
N PHE A 48 -3.29 4.47 5.23
CA PHE A 48 -2.51 3.26 4.97
C PHE A 48 -1.01 3.55 4.85
N GLY A 49 -0.63 4.70 4.28
CA GLY A 49 0.77 5.13 4.24
C GLY A 49 1.34 5.41 5.64
N GLU A 50 0.52 5.99 6.53
CA GLU A 50 0.87 6.16 7.95
C GLU A 50 1.16 4.82 8.63
N ARG A 51 0.28 3.84 8.40
CA ARG A 51 0.46 2.48 8.96
C ARG A 51 1.70 1.79 8.41
N MET A 52 2.00 1.93 7.12
CA MET A 52 3.23 1.40 6.53
C MET A 52 4.47 2.01 7.21
N CYS A 53 4.45 3.32 7.48
CA CYS A 53 5.55 3.99 8.18
C CYS A 53 5.72 3.46 9.61
N GLU A 54 4.64 3.18 10.32
CA GLU A 54 4.70 2.58 11.66
C GLU A 54 5.33 1.17 11.62
N VAL A 55 4.85 0.31 10.72
CA VAL A 55 5.37 -1.07 10.57
C VAL A 55 6.85 -1.06 10.20
N ALA A 56 7.25 -0.24 9.23
CA ALA A 56 8.66 -0.15 8.82
C ALA A 56 9.60 0.27 9.97
N ARG A 57 9.18 1.22 10.81
CA ARG A 57 9.95 1.60 12.01
C ARG A 57 10.05 0.45 13.01
N ARG A 58 8.98 -0.32 13.20
CA ARG A 58 8.99 -1.50 14.07
C ARG A 58 9.91 -2.62 13.55
N CYS A 59 10.14 -2.68 12.24
CA CYS A 59 11.14 -3.56 11.63
C CYS A 59 12.59 -3.05 11.79
N GLY A 60 12.82 -1.87 12.39
CA GLY A 60 14.15 -1.28 12.57
C GLY A 60 14.64 -0.41 11.41
N ALA A 61 13.78 -0.13 10.42
CA ALA A 61 14.15 0.72 9.30
C ALA A 61 14.09 2.21 9.63
N THR A 62 15.02 2.96 9.04
CA THR A 62 14.92 4.42 8.92
C THR A 62 13.88 4.76 7.87
N VAL A 63 12.77 5.39 8.28
CA VAL A 63 11.66 5.71 7.38
C VAL A 63 11.83 7.11 6.78
N VAL A 64 11.93 7.16 5.45
CA VAL A 64 11.86 8.39 4.65
C VAL A 64 10.43 8.54 4.13
N ARG A 65 9.74 9.57 4.62
CA ARG A 65 8.35 9.84 4.25
C ARG A 65 8.27 10.79 3.06
N VAL A 66 7.42 10.47 2.10
CA VAL A 66 7.04 11.35 1.00
C VAL A 66 5.54 11.60 1.11
N ASP A 67 5.18 12.65 1.86
CA ASP A 67 3.79 13.00 2.12
C ASP A 67 3.13 13.66 0.90
N HIS A 68 1.92 13.23 0.57
CA HIS A 68 1.05 13.90 -0.41
C HIS A 68 -0.29 14.22 0.24
N GLU A 69 -0.80 15.43 0.04
CA GLU A 69 -2.12 15.81 0.53
C GLU A 69 -3.20 14.99 -0.17
N TRP A 70 -3.95 14.20 0.61
CA TRP A 70 -5.12 13.49 0.12
C TRP A 70 -6.35 14.44 0.10
N ALA A 71 -7.30 14.21 -0.82
CA ALA A 71 -8.55 14.95 -1.04
C ALA A 71 -8.47 16.43 -1.49
N ASN A 72 -7.60 17.27 -0.93
CA ASN A 72 -7.59 18.71 -1.22
C ASN A 72 -7.18 19.05 -2.66
N ARG A 73 -6.29 18.26 -3.25
CA ARG A 73 -5.83 18.50 -4.64
C ARG A 73 -6.96 18.38 -5.66
N TRP A 74 -7.84 17.40 -5.49
CA TRP A 74 -8.98 17.16 -6.39
C TRP A 74 -10.09 18.21 -6.25
N MET A 75 -10.32 18.70 -5.02
CA MET A 75 -11.27 19.80 -4.81
C MET A 75 -10.72 21.15 -5.29
N ARG A 76 -9.40 21.38 -5.15
CA ARG A 76 -8.74 22.62 -5.62
C ARG A 76 -8.47 22.65 -7.12
N SER A 77 -8.34 21.51 -7.79
CA SER A 77 -8.11 21.43 -9.24
C SER A 77 -9.38 21.56 -10.08
N GLY A 78 -10.57 21.64 -9.47
CA GLY A 78 -11.86 21.75 -10.18
C GLY A 78 -12.23 20.53 -11.03
N SER A 79 -11.42 19.48 -11.03
CA SER A 79 -11.58 18.30 -11.87
C SER A 79 -12.43 17.24 -11.15
N SER A 80 -13.72 17.50 -10.94
CA SER A 80 -14.65 16.48 -10.43
C SER A 80 -14.94 15.44 -11.53
N PRO A 81 -14.94 14.11 -11.24
CA PRO A 81 -15.41 13.10 -12.19
C PRO A 81 -16.95 13.07 -12.19
N ARG A 82 -17.59 14.21 -12.46
CA ARG A 82 -19.01 14.26 -12.82
C ARG A 82 -19.12 14.30 -14.33
N THR A 83 -18.66 13.25 -14.99
CA THR A 83 -19.20 12.93 -16.31
C THR A 83 -20.53 12.21 -16.04
N PRO A 84 -21.70 12.79 -16.41
CA PRO A 84 -22.93 12.04 -16.33
C PRO A 84 -22.81 10.85 -17.26
N ILE A 85 -23.09 9.65 -16.75
CA ILE A 85 -23.24 8.46 -17.59
C ILE A 85 -24.42 8.78 -18.54
N PRO A 86 -24.22 8.86 -19.87
CA PRO A 86 -25.35 9.03 -20.77
C PRO A 86 -26.30 7.85 -20.57
N ARG A 87 -27.61 8.14 -20.43
CA ARG A 87 -28.65 7.11 -20.32
C ARG A 87 -28.68 6.24 -21.57
#